data_AF-A0A2U9IVQ7-F1
#
_entry.id   AF-A0A2U9IVQ7-F1
#
_cell.length_a   1.000
_cell.length_b   1.000
_cell.length_c   1.000
_cell.angle_alpha   90.00
_cell.angle_beta   90.00
_cell.angle_gamma   90.00
#
_symmetry.space_group_name_H-M   'P 1'
#
loop_
_entity.id
_entity.type
_entity.pdbx_description
1 polymer ?
#
loop_
_entity_poly.entity_id
_entity_poly.type
_entity_poly.pdbx_seq_one_letter_code
_entity_poly.pdbx_strand_id
1 'polypeptide(L)'
;MSIFRKEGEKNILHIDHLNPMMKKAIKTLIDSGIPEVAKIYGFRYLFPKIGEPIFVPYGKLDDEFKDTHEAFERILEEVNEIKDEGMKTYRTWYPFAEEIDHFRFTFYSTTSEGKMKVGIAANPLASLEQDAFKINDIADEIKDKNVLVLTPALAGQAINSSSVLSKSSKVQVVDFVSQREAEIIDSFIWLNKSFHEKYDKDKEYDSELGRTYMKRLFSVIRSMISSKVTENPSKTDVTILPLFVYPKNKLVGNISIMEAWNANTSYAELLRQAQYHEIEVGPILYNQELISSLVERYAYNSDKLIVLTDQKVPLLERLDLGWAKKFKVERENDFVKILRPSG
;
A
#
# COMPACT_ATOMS: atom_id res chain seq x y z
N MET A 1 19.07 -32.34 -3.46
CA MET A 1 19.64 -31.64 -4.62
C MET A 1 18.90 -32.11 -5.86
N SER A 2 18.06 -31.25 -6.46
CA SER A 2 17.31 -31.57 -7.67
C SER A 2 18.18 -31.28 -8.90
N ILE A 3 18.58 -32.34 -9.61
CA ILE A 3 19.40 -32.31 -10.83
C ILE A 3 18.47 -32.32 -12.05
N PHE A 4 17.64 -31.29 -12.15
CA PHE A 4 16.98 -30.91 -13.39
C PHE A 4 17.22 -29.42 -13.61
N ARG A 5 18.45 -29.08 -14.01
CA ARG A 5 18.67 -27.87 -14.80
C ARG A 5 17.82 -28.05 -16.06
N LYS A 6 16.75 -27.26 -16.23
CA LYS A 6 16.01 -27.15 -17.50
C LYS A 6 17.03 -26.76 -18.58
N GLU A 7 17.55 -27.73 -19.31
CA GLU A 7 18.20 -27.49 -20.60
C GLU A 7 17.16 -26.77 -21.49
N GLY A 8 17.45 -25.53 -21.89
CA GLY A 8 16.62 -24.79 -22.85
C GLY A 8 16.20 -23.37 -22.45
N GLU A 9 16.46 -22.90 -21.23
CA GLU A 9 16.12 -21.51 -20.85
C GLU A 9 16.96 -20.52 -21.68
N LYS A 10 16.32 -19.79 -22.61
CA LYS A 10 16.99 -18.79 -23.44
C LYS A 10 17.59 -17.71 -22.55
N ASN A 11 18.85 -17.35 -22.80
CA ASN A 11 19.49 -16.28 -22.05
C ASN A 11 19.12 -14.91 -22.63
N ILE A 12 18.04 -14.32 -22.11
CA ILE A 12 17.55 -13.00 -22.52
C ILE A 12 18.06 -11.94 -21.54
N LEU A 13 18.86 -11.00 -22.04
CA LEU A 13 19.53 -9.98 -21.23
C LEU A 13 18.82 -8.61 -21.24
N HIS A 14 17.77 -8.44 -22.06
CA HIS A 14 17.04 -7.19 -22.18
C HIS A 14 15.57 -7.44 -22.52
N ILE A 15 14.68 -6.64 -21.93
CA ILE A 15 13.22 -6.77 -22.12
C ILE A 15 12.79 -6.58 -23.59
N ASP A 16 13.56 -5.85 -24.38
CA ASP A 16 13.27 -5.62 -25.82
C ASP A 16 13.39 -6.87 -26.68
N HIS A 17 13.99 -7.95 -26.16
CA HIS A 17 14.07 -9.23 -26.86
C HIS A 17 12.91 -10.17 -26.53
N LEU A 18 12.02 -9.78 -25.60
CA LEU A 18 10.79 -10.53 -25.33
C LEU A 18 9.74 -10.26 -26.41
N ASN A 19 8.74 -11.14 -26.47
CA ASN A 19 7.50 -10.87 -27.19
C ASN A 19 6.95 -9.46 -26.83
N PRO A 20 6.49 -8.64 -27.80
CA PRO A 20 6.00 -7.30 -27.54
C PRO A 20 4.89 -7.22 -26.48
N MET A 21 3.98 -8.20 -26.43
CA MET A 21 2.91 -8.24 -25.42
C MET A 21 3.48 -8.48 -24.02
N MET A 22 4.49 -9.36 -23.88
CA MET A 22 5.18 -9.58 -22.62
C MET A 22 5.96 -8.34 -22.17
N LYS A 23 6.70 -7.69 -23.09
CA LYS A 23 7.38 -6.42 -22.81
C LYS A 23 6.40 -5.38 -22.29
N LYS A 24 5.28 -5.18 -22.99
CA LYS A 24 4.24 -4.21 -22.62
C LYS A 24 3.57 -4.57 -21.29
N ALA A 25 3.30 -5.85 -21.05
CA ALA A 25 2.73 -6.32 -19.80
C ALA A 25 3.65 -6.05 -18.61
N ILE A 26 4.92 -6.41 -18.68
CA ILE A 26 5.90 -6.18 -17.60
C ILE A 26 6.02 -4.70 -17.27
N LYS A 27 6.20 -3.82 -18.28
CA LYS A 27 6.26 -2.37 -18.08
C LYS A 27 4.98 -1.87 -17.39
N THR A 28 3.81 -2.23 -17.93
CA THR A 28 2.50 -1.84 -17.39
C THR A 28 2.32 -2.26 -15.93
N LEU A 29 2.70 -3.50 -15.55
CA LEU A 29 2.56 -4.01 -14.19
C LEU A 29 3.48 -3.29 -13.21
N ILE A 30 4.72 -2.98 -13.60
CA ILE A 30 5.67 -2.23 -12.79
C ILE A 30 5.13 -0.83 -12.48
N ASP A 31 4.61 -0.14 -13.49
CA ASP A 31 4.06 1.22 -13.36
C ASP A 31 2.71 1.24 -12.61
N SER A 32 1.95 0.15 -12.64
CA SER A 32 0.63 0.04 -12.02
C SER A 32 0.64 -0.53 -10.59
N GLY A 33 1.82 -0.68 -9.95
CA GLY A 33 1.97 -1.29 -8.63
C GLY A 33 1.46 -0.51 -7.42
N ILE A 34 1.10 0.77 -7.57
CA ILE A 34 0.51 1.69 -6.57
C ILE A 34 0.83 1.37 -5.08
N PRO A 35 2.12 1.32 -4.68
CA PRO A 35 2.52 0.95 -3.31
C PRO A 35 1.98 1.88 -2.22
N GLU A 36 1.61 3.11 -2.59
CA GLU A 36 0.96 4.06 -1.70
C GLU A 36 -0.40 3.56 -1.21
N VAL A 37 -1.21 2.93 -2.08
CA VAL A 37 -2.51 2.37 -1.69
C VAL A 37 -2.31 1.25 -0.67
N ALA A 38 -1.32 0.38 -0.86
CA ALA A 38 -0.96 -0.62 0.14
C ALA A 38 -0.60 0.02 1.50
N LYS A 39 0.24 1.07 1.48
CA LYS A 39 0.64 1.82 2.69
C LYS A 39 -0.57 2.44 3.40
N ILE A 40 -1.51 3.01 2.65
CA ILE A 40 -2.75 3.62 3.15
C ILE A 40 -3.65 2.62 3.87
N TYR A 41 -3.56 1.32 3.54
CA TYR A 41 -4.25 0.24 4.24
C TYR A 41 -3.41 -0.44 5.36
N GLY A 42 -2.22 0.08 5.66
CA GLY A 42 -1.31 -0.52 6.65
C GLY A 42 -0.55 -1.76 6.14
N PHE A 43 -0.57 -2.03 4.84
CA PHE A 43 0.19 -3.09 4.18
C PHE A 43 1.49 -2.56 3.57
N ARG A 44 2.44 -3.46 3.30
CA ARG A 44 3.71 -3.14 2.65
C ARG A 44 4.14 -4.27 1.74
N TYR A 45 4.78 -3.91 0.63
CA TYR A 45 5.54 -4.88 -0.15
C TYR A 45 6.86 -5.17 0.55
N LEU A 46 7.16 -6.45 0.76
CA LEU A 46 8.37 -6.89 1.42
C LEU A 46 9.53 -6.82 0.44
N PHE A 47 10.63 -6.21 0.87
CA PHE A 47 11.88 -6.19 0.12
C PHE A 47 12.84 -7.27 0.65
N PRO A 48 13.72 -7.82 -0.19
CA PRO A 48 14.76 -8.72 0.28
C PRO A 48 15.66 -8.02 1.32
N LYS A 49 15.91 -8.67 2.47
CA LYS A 49 16.91 -8.18 3.43
C LYS A 49 18.32 -8.64 3.09
N ILE A 50 18.46 -9.88 2.62
CA ILE A 50 19.72 -10.53 2.24
C ILE A 50 19.43 -11.49 1.10
N GLY A 51 20.18 -11.48 0.00
CA GLY A 51 19.96 -12.42 -1.11
C GLY A 51 18.90 -11.93 -2.11
N GLU A 52 18.29 -12.86 -2.84
CA GLU A 52 17.45 -12.57 -4.00
C GLU A 52 15.96 -12.49 -3.66
N PRO A 53 15.17 -11.66 -4.38
CA PRO A 53 13.70 -11.69 -4.32
C PRO A 53 13.16 -12.98 -4.97
N ILE A 54 11.83 -13.13 -4.98
CA ILE A 54 11.17 -14.07 -5.88
C ILE A 54 11.48 -13.61 -7.31
N PHE A 55 12.37 -14.31 -8.00
CA PHE A 55 12.93 -13.87 -9.28
C PHE A 55 12.45 -14.75 -10.43
N VAL A 56 11.86 -14.13 -11.44
CA VAL A 56 11.47 -14.76 -12.70
C VAL A 56 12.36 -14.22 -13.83
N PRO A 57 13.30 -15.01 -14.35
CA PRO A 57 14.15 -14.61 -15.47
C PRO A 57 13.35 -14.50 -16.78
N TYR A 58 13.75 -13.57 -17.66
CA TYR A 58 13.08 -13.34 -18.95
C TYR A 58 13.04 -14.58 -19.85
N GLY A 59 14.04 -15.46 -19.76
CA GLY A 59 14.07 -16.70 -20.55
C GLY A 59 12.86 -17.62 -20.31
N LYS A 60 12.15 -17.45 -19.19
CA LYS A 60 10.91 -18.18 -18.89
C LYS A 60 9.63 -17.47 -19.34
N LEU A 61 9.75 -16.24 -19.81
CA LEU A 61 8.66 -15.37 -20.23
C LEU A 61 8.66 -15.15 -21.77
N ASP A 62 9.46 -15.92 -22.51
CA ASP A 62 9.67 -15.78 -23.96
C ASP A 62 8.71 -16.65 -24.80
N ASP A 63 7.46 -16.75 -24.37
CA ASP A 63 6.41 -17.42 -25.13
C ASP A 63 5.74 -16.45 -26.13
N GLU A 64 4.88 -16.98 -27.00
CA GLU A 64 4.02 -16.16 -27.86
C GLU A 64 2.69 -15.85 -27.16
N PHE A 65 2.28 -14.57 -27.16
CA PHE A 65 1.06 -14.10 -26.51
C PHE A 65 0.18 -13.33 -27.47
N LYS A 66 -1.14 -13.49 -27.37
CA LYS A 66 -2.12 -12.78 -28.18
C LYS A 66 -2.34 -11.35 -27.68
N ASP A 67 -2.31 -11.17 -26.38
CA ASP A 67 -2.53 -9.90 -25.71
C ASP A 67 -1.74 -9.80 -24.39
N THR A 68 -1.81 -8.63 -23.76
CA THR A 68 -1.09 -8.31 -22.53
C THR A 68 -1.66 -9.03 -21.30
N HIS A 69 -2.94 -9.44 -21.31
CA HIS A 69 -3.55 -10.20 -20.23
C HIS A 69 -3.08 -11.65 -20.23
N GLU A 70 -2.96 -12.29 -21.40
CA GLU A 70 -2.36 -13.63 -21.52
C GLU A 70 -0.90 -13.63 -21.03
N ALA A 71 -0.12 -12.61 -21.40
CA ALA A 71 1.24 -12.41 -20.89
C ALA A 71 1.26 -12.20 -19.36
N PHE A 72 0.28 -11.49 -18.80
CA PHE A 72 0.17 -11.30 -17.35
C PHE A 72 -0.13 -12.61 -16.62
N GLU A 73 -1.06 -13.42 -17.12
CA GLU A 73 -1.34 -14.74 -16.53
C GLU A 73 -0.07 -15.62 -16.52
N ARG A 74 0.71 -15.60 -17.61
CA ARG A 74 1.99 -16.32 -17.65
C ARG A 74 3.00 -15.85 -16.60
N ILE A 75 3.08 -14.53 -16.34
CA ILE A 75 3.90 -13.98 -15.25
C ILE A 75 3.44 -14.55 -13.90
N LEU A 76 2.13 -14.60 -13.66
CA LEU A 76 1.58 -15.12 -12.41
C LEU A 76 1.84 -16.62 -12.23
N GLU A 77 1.72 -17.41 -13.30
CA GLU A 77 2.08 -18.82 -13.30
C GLU A 77 3.53 -19.03 -12.87
N GLU A 78 4.48 -18.33 -13.49
CA GLU A 78 5.89 -18.45 -13.16
C GLU A 78 6.20 -18.00 -11.72
N VAL A 79 5.54 -16.95 -11.23
CA VAL A 79 5.65 -16.56 -9.81
C VAL A 79 5.09 -17.66 -8.92
N ASN A 80 3.92 -18.23 -9.23
CA ASN A 80 3.29 -19.27 -8.44
C ASN A 80 4.12 -20.55 -8.36
N GLU A 81 4.89 -20.89 -9.40
CA GLU A 81 5.80 -22.04 -9.38
C GLU A 81 6.91 -21.92 -8.33
N ILE A 82 7.37 -20.69 -8.06
CA ILE A 82 8.53 -20.43 -7.18
C ILE A 82 8.15 -19.70 -5.88
N LYS A 83 6.90 -19.25 -5.73
CA LYS A 83 6.49 -18.42 -4.58
C LYS A 83 6.69 -19.14 -3.26
N ASP A 84 6.37 -20.43 -3.16
CA ASP A 84 6.47 -21.14 -1.88
C ASP A 84 7.91 -21.24 -1.36
N GLU A 85 8.88 -21.37 -2.27
CA GLU A 85 10.30 -21.34 -1.91
C GLU A 85 10.74 -19.93 -1.52
N GLY A 86 10.41 -18.92 -2.33
CA GLY A 86 10.77 -17.54 -2.02
C GLY A 86 10.12 -17.04 -0.73
N MET A 87 8.84 -17.37 -0.49
CA MET A 87 8.12 -17.00 0.73
C MET A 87 8.74 -17.63 1.98
N LYS A 88 9.29 -18.86 1.90
CA LYS A 88 10.06 -19.42 3.03
C LYS A 88 11.23 -18.51 3.42
N THR A 89 11.94 -17.95 2.44
CA THR A 89 13.03 -17.00 2.71
C THR A 89 12.50 -15.70 3.31
N TYR A 90 11.41 -15.14 2.78
CA TYR A 90 10.77 -13.96 3.36
C TYR A 90 10.32 -14.17 4.82
N ARG A 91 9.80 -15.35 5.18
CA ARG A 91 9.43 -15.70 6.57
C ARG A 91 10.62 -15.66 7.51
N THR A 92 11.83 -15.96 7.04
CA THR A 92 13.04 -15.80 7.88
C THR A 92 13.35 -14.33 8.16
N TRP A 93 13.09 -13.45 7.20
CA TRP A 93 13.32 -12.01 7.34
C TRP A 93 12.21 -11.30 8.12
N TYR A 94 10.98 -11.79 7.99
CA TYR A 94 9.76 -11.21 8.51
C TYR A 94 8.91 -12.29 9.21
N PRO A 95 9.36 -12.81 10.36
CA PRO A 95 8.73 -13.97 11.01
C PRO A 95 7.31 -13.72 11.52
N PHE A 96 6.92 -12.46 11.68
CA PHE A 96 5.62 -12.02 12.19
C PHE A 96 4.76 -11.33 11.10
N ALA A 97 5.15 -11.48 9.83
CA ALA A 97 4.37 -10.96 8.72
C ALA A 97 3.17 -11.86 8.43
N GLU A 98 2.01 -11.25 8.24
CA GLU A 98 0.86 -11.91 7.62
C GLU A 98 0.97 -11.69 6.11
N GLU A 99 1.22 -12.76 5.38
CA GLU A 99 1.48 -12.73 3.94
C GLU A 99 0.19 -12.66 3.14
N ILE A 100 0.22 -11.93 2.02
CA ILE A 100 -0.96 -11.70 1.18
C ILE A 100 -0.58 -12.02 -0.26
N ASP A 101 -1.43 -12.79 -0.96
CA ASP A 101 -1.19 -13.26 -2.34
C ASP A 101 -1.41 -12.14 -3.38
N HIS A 102 -0.55 -11.13 -3.29
CA HIS A 102 -0.41 -10.04 -4.23
C HIS A 102 1.06 -9.65 -4.29
N PHE A 103 1.59 -9.40 -5.48
CA PHE A 103 3.00 -9.10 -5.68
C PHE A 103 3.16 -7.77 -6.39
N ARG A 104 4.14 -6.97 -5.96
CA ARG A 104 4.64 -5.82 -6.74
C ARG A 104 5.81 -6.27 -7.59
N PHE A 105 5.69 -6.02 -8.89
CA PHE A 105 6.75 -6.33 -9.84
C PHE A 105 7.76 -5.19 -9.95
N THR A 106 9.04 -5.54 -10.09
CA THR A 106 10.14 -4.61 -10.40
C THR A 106 11.13 -5.25 -11.36
N PHE A 107 11.86 -4.46 -12.13
CA PHE A 107 13.02 -4.96 -12.87
C PHE A 107 14.08 -5.50 -11.91
N TYR A 108 14.70 -6.62 -12.27
CA TYR A 108 15.76 -7.21 -11.46
C TYR A 108 16.78 -7.96 -12.33
N SER A 109 18.02 -8.02 -11.83
CA SER A 109 19.07 -8.85 -12.39
C SER A 109 19.90 -9.48 -11.28
N THR A 110 20.43 -10.67 -11.55
CA THR A 110 21.37 -11.36 -10.67
C THR A 110 22.54 -11.91 -11.48
N THR A 111 23.65 -12.18 -10.78
CA THR A 111 24.80 -12.89 -11.34
C THR A 111 24.95 -14.22 -10.63
N SER A 112 24.85 -15.31 -11.38
CA SER A 112 25.08 -16.66 -10.87
C SER A 112 26.06 -17.39 -11.78
N GLU A 113 27.09 -18.01 -11.18
CA GLU A 113 28.12 -18.77 -11.90
C GLU A 113 28.80 -17.97 -13.04
N GLY A 114 28.99 -16.66 -12.85
CA GLY A 114 29.61 -15.78 -13.85
C GLY A 114 28.71 -15.39 -15.03
N LYS A 115 27.42 -15.76 -15.01
CA LYS A 115 26.43 -15.34 -16.01
C LYS A 115 25.41 -14.40 -15.40
N MET A 116 25.15 -13.28 -16.07
CA MET A 116 24.06 -12.38 -15.72
C MET A 116 22.73 -12.99 -16.18
N LYS A 117 21.74 -13.00 -15.28
CA LYS A 117 20.34 -13.26 -15.60
C LYS A 117 19.53 -11.99 -15.34
N VAL A 118 18.64 -11.64 -16.26
CA VAL A 118 17.76 -10.47 -16.16
C VAL A 118 16.31 -10.94 -16.20
N GLY A 119 15.44 -10.24 -15.48
CA GLY A 119 14.06 -10.63 -15.33
C GLY A 119 13.25 -9.64 -14.51
N ILE A 120 12.22 -10.17 -13.86
CA ILE A 120 11.37 -9.45 -12.91
C ILE A 120 11.54 -10.03 -11.51
N ALA A 121 11.48 -9.16 -10.52
CA ALA A 121 11.31 -9.54 -9.12
C ALA A 121 9.85 -9.37 -8.72
N ALA A 122 9.30 -10.32 -7.98
CA ALA A 122 7.97 -10.28 -7.39
C ALA A 122 8.10 -10.06 -5.87
N ASN A 123 7.76 -8.87 -5.40
CA ASN A 123 7.82 -8.52 -3.98
C ASN A 123 6.45 -8.77 -3.34
N PRO A 124 6.31 -9.68 -2.36
CA PRO A 124 5.01 -10.04 -1.79
C PRO A 124 4.45 -8.91 -0.94
N LEU A 125 3.13 -8.74 -0.98
CA LEU A 125 2.40 -7.87 -0.07
C LEU A 125 2.27 -8.57 1.29
N ALA A 126 2.39 -7.81 2.37
CA ALA A 126 2.17 -8.32 3.70
C ALA A 126 1.67 -7.25 4.66
N SER A 127 1.06 -7.70 5.75
CA SER A 127 0.93 -6.92 6.97
C SER A 127 2.08 -7.24 7.93
N LEU A 128 2.70 -6.22 8.49
CA LEU A 128 3.75 -6.37 9.50
C LEU A 128 3.18 -6.14 10.91
N GLU A 129 3.76 -6.81 11.91
CA GLU A 129 3.45 -6.60 13.33
C GLU A 129 3.65 -5.16 13.78
N GLN A 130 4.58 -4.44 13.13
CA GLN A 130 4.85 -3.02 13.34
C GLN A 130 4.57 -2.23 12.06
N ASP A 131 3.86 -1.13 12.24
CA ASP A 131 3.52 -0.17 11.20
C ASP A 131 4.37 1.10 11.29
N ALA A 132 3.94 2.15 10.59
CA ALA A 132 4.57 3.47 10.70
C ALA A 132 4.15 4.20 11.98
N PHE A 133 3.07 3.76 12.63
CA PHE A 133 2.32 4.46 13.67
C PHE A 133 2.72 4.06 15.10
N LYS A 134 3.74 3.21 15.28
CA LYS A 134 4.26 2.80 16.59
C LYS A 134 3.19 2.23 17.52
N ILE A 135 2.26 1.46 16.95
CA ILE A 135 1.09 0.93 17.66
C ILE A 135 1.42 0.10 18.92
N ASN A 136 2.65 -0.42 19.04
CA ASN A 136 3.11 -1.13 20.24
C ASN A 136 3.10 -0.26 21.50
N ASP A 137 3.25 1.05 21.38
CA ASP A 137 3.28 1.99 22.50
C ASP A 137 1.93 2.10 23.24
N ILE A 138 0.85 1.57 22.64
CA ILE A 138 -0.51 1.62 23.20
C ILE A 138 -1.06 0.24 23.57
N ALA A 139 -0.22 -0.80 23.59
CA ALA A 139 -0.66 -2.18 23.82
C ALA A 139 -1.52 -2.34 25.08
N ASP A 140 -1.15 -1.72 26.18
CA ASP A 140 -1.90 -1.80 27.45
C ASP A 140 -3.23 -1.04 27.42
N GLU A 141 -3.36 -0.03 26.56
CA GLU A 141 -4.56 0.81 26.45
C GLU A 141 -5.68 0.11 25.68
N ILE A 142 -5.31 -0.82 24.78
CA ILE A 142 -6.22 -1.49 23.86
C ILE A 142 -6.52 -2.94 24.27
N LYS A 143 -5.73 -3.50 25.18
CA LYS A 143 -5.87 -4.89 25.63
C LYS A 143 -7.25 -5.14 26.21
N ASP A 144 -7.90 -6.21 25.75
CA ASP A 144 -9.24 -6.64 26.16
C ASP A 144 -10.35 -5.59 25.91
N LYS A 145 -10.09 -4.57 25.06
CA LYS A 145 -11.05 -3.50 24.73
C LYS A 145 -11.73 -3.71 23.38
N ASN A 146 -12.89 -3.06 23.23
CA ASN A 146 -13.52 -2.83 21.93
C ASN A 146 -12.89 -1.59 21.28
N VAL A 147 -12.17 -1.81 20.19
CA VAL A 147 -11.38 -0.79 19.49
C VAL A 147 -12.03 -0.43 18.15
N LEU A 148 -12.16 0.86 17.89
CA LEU A 148 -12.50 1.40 16.57
C LEU A 148 -11.29 2.12 15.98
N VAL A 149 -10.85 1.71 14.80
CA VAL A 149 -9.85 2.44 14.01
C VAL A 149 -10.59 3.33 13.00
N LEU A 150 -10.37 4.64 13.07
CA LEU A 150 -11.08 5.62 12.24
C LEU A 150 -10.64 5.68 10.78
N THR A 151 -9.54 5.02 10.41
CA THR A 151 -9.02 5.03 9.05
C THR A 151 -8.50 3.63 8.67
N PRO A 152 -8.38 3.29 7.37
CA PRO A 152 -7.86 1.99 6.97
C PRO A 152 -6.35 1.85 7.20
N ALA A 153 -5.65 2.86 7.72
CA ALA A 153 -4.19 2.88 7.88
C ALA A 153 -3.63 1.80 8.82
N LEU A 154 -4.49 1.17 9.64
CA LEU A 154 -4.16 0.02 10.47
C LEU A 154 -4.91 -1.25 10.09
N ALA A 155 -5.52 -1.31 8.90
CA ALA A 155 -6.33 -2.45 8.49
C ALA A 155 -5.46 -3.72 8.39
N GLY A 156 -4.23 -3.60 7.89
CA GLY A 156 -3.25 -4.68 7.93
C GLY A 156 -2.95 -5.16 9.35
N GLN A 157 -2.76 -4.26 10.31
CA GLN A 157 -2.48 -4.62 11.70
C GLN A 157 -3.71 -5.26 12.37
N ALA A 158 -4.93 -4.84 11.99
CA ALA A 158 -6.17 -5.38 12.53
C ALA A 158 -6.42 -6.85 12.15
N ILE A 159 -5.81 -7.34 11.06
CA ILE A 159 -5.89 -8.74 10.62
C ILE A 159 -4.67 -9.57 11.00
N ASN A 160 -3.53 -8.95 11.35
CA ASN A 160 -2.30 -9.66 11.67
C ASN A 160 -2.37 -10.21 13.11
N SER A 161 -2.28 -11.53 13.24
CA SER A 161 -2.35 -12.26 14.51
C SER A 161 -1.21 -11.93 15.49
N SER A 162 -0.08 -11.46 14.99
CA SER A 162 1.08 -11.02 15.79
C SER A 162 1.03 -9.53 16.16
N SER A 163 0.09 -8.75 15.61
CA SER A 163 -0.08 -7.34 15.97
C SER A 163 -0.66 -7.18 17.39
N VAL A 164 -0.37 -6.06 18.05
CA VAL A 164 -0.98 -5.71 19.34
C VAL A 164 -2.50 -5.54 19.26
N LEU A 165 -3.07 -5.24 18.10
CA LEU A 165 -4.53 -5.20 17.90
C LEU A 165 -5.19 -6.57 18.08
N SER A 166 -4.45 -7.67 17.94
CA SER A 166 -4.94 -9.02 18.22
C SER A 166 -5.29 -9.24 19.70
N LYS A 167 -4.76 -8.39 20.60
CA LYS A 167 -5.00 -8.44 22.05
C LYS A 167 -6.28 -7.70 22.46
N SER A 168 -6.95 -7.04 21.53
CA SER A 168 -8.23 -6.36 21.76
C SER A 168 -9.38 -7.37 21.70
N SER A 169 -10.43 -7.16 22.49
CA SER A 169 -11.64 -8.00 22.47
C SER A 169 -12.35 -7.95 21.12
N LYS A 170 -12.37 -6.77 20.49
CA LYS A 170 -12.93 -6.54 19.16
C LYS A 170 -12.19 -5.40 18.48
N VAL A 171 -11.93 -5.53 17.18
CA VAL A 171 -11.38 -4.46 16.36
C VAL A 171 -12.30 -4.22 15.19
N GLN A 172 -12.70 -2.96 15.02
CA GLN A 172 -13.47 -2.48 13.88
C GLN A 172 -12.68 -1.40 13.14
N VAL A 173 -12.80 -1.36 11.82
CA VAL A 173 -12.06 -0.42 10.96
C VAL A 173 -13.06 0.35 10.08
N VAL A 174 -12.92 1.66 10.01
CA VAL A 174 -13.63 2.49 9.03
C VAL A 174 -12.79 2.55 7.76
N ASP A 175 -13.36 2.08 6.65
CA ASP A 175 -12.73 2.11 5.34
C ASP A 175 -13.46 3.10 4.41
N PHE A 176 -12.95 4.32 4.34
CA PHE A 176 -13.42 5.33 3.41
C PHE A 176 -12.70 5.27 2.05
N VAL A 177 -11.59 4.52 1.96
CA VAL A 177 -10.75 4.49 0.74
C VAL A 177 -11.41 3.64 -0.33
N SER A 178 -12.05 2.53 0.05
CA SER A 178 -12.79 1.68 -0.91
C SER A 178 -13.90 2.41 -1.66
N GLN A 179 -14.51 3.44 -1.07
CA GLN A 179 -15.53 4.27 -1.72
C GLN A 179 -14.95 5.10 -2.88
N ARG A 180 -13.63 5.30 -2.91
CA ARG A 180 -12.92 6.04 -3.97
C ARG A 180 -12.06 5.14 -4.86
N GLU A 181 -12.23 3.82 -4.79
CA GLU A 181 -11.44 2.86 -5.57
C GLU A 181 -11.39 3.21 -7.06
N ALA A 182 -12.56 3.42 -7.70
CA ALA A 182 -12.62 3.72 -9.13
C ALA A 182 -11.84 4.98 -9.49
N GLU A 183 -11.98 6.04 -8.69
CA GLU A 183 -11.30 7.31 -8.91
C GLU A 183 -9.79 7.20 -8.71
N ILE A 184 -9.34 6.47 -7.68
CA ILE A 184 -7.92 6.20 -7.44
C ILE A 184 -7.32 5.50 -8.65
N ILE A 185 -7.97 4.43 -9.12
CA ILE A 185 -7.51 3.66 -10.28
C ILE A 185 -7.49 4.54 -11.54
N ASP A 186 -8.56 5.27 -11.82
CA ASP A 186 -8.65 6.16 -12.99
C ASP A 186 -7.56 7.23 -12.98
N SER A 187 -7.27 7.79 -11.80
CA SER A 187 -6.23 8.79 -11.61
C SER A 187 -4.84 8.22 -11.90
N PHE A 188 -4.51 7.03 -11.38
CA PHE A 188 -3.22 6.39 -11.68
C PHE A 188 -3.10 5.91 -13.13
N ILE A 189 -4.18 5.42 -13.75
CA ILE A 189 -4.20 5.13 -15.20
C ILE A 189 -3.88 6.41 -15.99
N TRP A 190 -4.54 7.52 -15.66
CA TRP A 190 -4.29 8.81 -16.31
C TRP A 190 -2.84 9.27 -16.10
N LEU A 191 -2.32 9.13 -14.88
CA LEU A 191 -0.96 9.52 -14.52
C LEU A 191 0.08 8.76 -15.35
N ASN A 192 -0.04 7.43 -15.39
CA ASN A 192 0.86 6.56 -16.13
C ASN A 192 0.74 6.81 -17.63
N LYS A 193 -0.47 6.85 -18.18
CA LYS A 193 -0.70 7.16 -19.60
C LYS A 193 -0.08 8.50 -20.00
N SER A 194 -0.29 9.53 -19.18
CA SER A 194 0.27 10.87 -19.42
C SER A 194 1.80 10.88 -19.41
N PHE A 195 2.42 10.09 -18.54
CA PHE A 195 3.87 9.92 -18.51
C PHE A 195 4.37 9.26 -19.81
N HIS A 196 3.80 8.11 -20.19
CA HIS A 196 4.24 7.38 -21.38
C HIS A 196 3.99 8.15 -22.69
N GLU A 197 2.87 8.87 -22.80
CA GLU A 197 2.57 9.67 -24.00
C GLU A 197 3.56 10.82 -24.23
N LYS A 198 4.06 11.42 -23.14
CA LYS A 198 4.95 12.59 -23.19
C LYS A 198 6.44 12.24 -23.18
N TYR A 199 6.82 11.19 -22.46
CA TYR A 199 8.23 10.94 -22.10
C TYR A 199 8.75 9.55 -22.49
N ASP A 200 7.89 8.55 -22.67
CA ASP A 200 8.33 7.22 -23.09
C ASP A 200 8.39 7.14 -24.62
N LYS A 201 9.57 6.78 -25.14
CA LYS A 201 9.79 6.64 -26.59
C LYS A 201 8.98 5.50 -27.18
N ASP A 202 8.78 4.43 -26.40
CA ASP A 202 8.09 3.24 -26.88
C ASP A 202 6.57 3.32 -26.66
N LYS A 203 6.11 4.26 -25.81
CA LYS A 203 4.69 4.42 -25.39
C LYS A 203 4.08 3.11 -24.90
N GLU A 204 4.87 2.33 -24.15
CA GLU A 204 4.51 0.96 -23.75
C GLU A 204 3.70 1.00 -22.46
N TYR A 205 2.40 1.28 -22.60
CA TYR A 205 1.45 1.22 -21.49
C TYR A 205 0.11 0.65 -21.94
N ASP A 206 -0.37 -0.36 -21.23
CA ASP A 206 -1.70 -0.93 -21.44
C ASP A 206 -2.64 -0.52 -20.30
N SER A 207 -3.55 0.41 -20.59
CA SER A 207 -4.47 0.94 -19.58
C SER A 207 -5.48 -0.11 -19.07
N GLU A 208 -5.84 -1.09 -19.88
CA GLU A 208 -6.79 -2.12 -19.47
C GLU A 208 -6.12 -3.13 -18.55
N LEU A 209 -4.92 -3.59 -18.90
CA LEU A 209 -4.13 -4.45 -18.01
C LEU A 209 -3.76 -3.71 -16.70
N GLY A 210 -3.32 -2.46 -16.78
CA GLY A 210 -3.01 -1.65 -15.59
C GLY A 210 -4.21 -1.54 -14.65
N ARG A 211 -5.41 -1.39 -15.21
CA ARG A 211 -6.66 -1.34 -14.44
C ARG A 211 -6.97 -2.70 -13.81
N THR A 212 -6.83 -3.80 -14.56
CA THR A 212 -7.00 -5.16 -14.02
C THR A 212 -6.07 -5.40 -12.83
N TYR A 213 -4.80 -5.05 -12.96
CA TYR A 213 -3.81 -5.25 -11.91
C TYR A 213 -4.10 -4.39 -10.66
N MET A 214 -4.44 -3.11 -10.82
CA MET A 214 -4.81 -2.26 -9.67
C MET A 214 -6.11 -2.72 -8.99
N LYS A 215 -7.13 -3.14 -9.75
CA LYS A 215 -8.35 -3.73 -9.19
C LYS A 215 -8.06 -4.99 -8.38
N ARG A 216 -7.10 -5.81 -8.82
CA ARG A 216 -6.68 -7.00 -8.08
C ARG A 216 -6.14 -6.63 -6.70
N LEU A 217 -5.33 -5.58 -6.57
CA LEU A 217 -4.85 -5.10 -5.26
C LEU A 217 -6.02 -4.77 -4.31
N PHE A 218 -6.97 -3.96 -4.78
CA PHE A 218 -8.15 -3.59 -3.98
C PHE A 218 -9.01 -4.81 -3.62
N SER A 219 -9.22 -5.73 -4.56
CA SER A 219 -9.97 -6.96 -4.33
C SER A 219 -9.32 -7.83 -3.24
N VAL A 220 -8.00 -7.99 -3.28
CA VAL A 220 -7.23 -8.74 -2.28
C VAL A 220 -7.25 -8.04 -0.93
N ILE A 221 -7.06 -6.72 -0.87
CA ILE A 221 -7.18 -5.96 0.39
C ILE A 221 -8.57 -6.14 0.99
N ARG A 222 -9.62 -5.94 0.19
CA ARG A 222 -11.01 -6.03 0.63
C ARG A 222 -11.35 -7.41 1.17
N SER A 223 -10.92 -8.48 0.50
CA SER A 223 -11.18 -9.84 0.98
C SER A 223 -10.55 -10.07 2.34
N MET A 224 -9.31 -9.62 2.54
CA MET A 224 -8.57 -9.78 3.80
C MET A 224 -9.20 -9.00 4.96
N ILE A 225 -9.60 -7.74 4.74
CA ILE A 225 -10.04 -6.86 5.83
C ILE A 225 -11.56 -6.87 6.07
N SER A 226 -12.35 -7.51 5.19
CA SER A 226 -13.82 -7.50 5.22
C SER A 226 -14.43 -7.81 6.59
N SER A 227 -13.84 -8.75 7.32
CA SER A 227 -14.29 -9.14 8.68
C SER A 227 -14.11 -8.07 9.75
N LYS A 228 -13.29 -7.04 9.50
CA LYS A 228 -13.00 -5.93 10.41
C LYS A 228 -13.71 -4.64 10.01
N VAL A 229 -14.07 -4.48 8.73
CA VAL A 229 -14.68 -3.24 8.22
C VAL A 229 -16.08 -3.04 8.82
N THR A 230 -16.40 -1.79 9.18
CA THR A 230 -17.71 -1.41 9.70
C THR A 230 -18.17 -0.08 9.10
N GLU A 231 -19.44 0.00 8.74
CA GLU A 231 -20.08 1.27 8.30
C GLU A 231 -20.76 1.99 9.48
N ASN A 232 -21.26 1.22 10.46
CA ASN A 232 -21.95 1.72 11.65
C ASN A 232 -21.29 1.18 12.92
N PRO A 233 -20.17 1.79 13.37
CA PRO A 233 -19.54 1.41 14.63
C PRO A 233 -20.51 1.49 15.80
N SER A 234 -20.52 0.46 16.65
CA SER A 234 -21.18 0.52 17.96
C SER A 234 -20.36 1.38 18.93
N LYS A 235 -20.90 1.65 20.13
CA LYS A 235 -20.11 2.22 21.22
C LYS A 235 -18.83 1.39 21.43
N THR A 236 -17.69 2.05 21.50
CA THR A 236 -16.36 1.44 21.68
C THR A 236 -15.69 2.00 22.93
N ASP A 237 -14.79 1.21 23.53
CA ASP A 237 -14.03 1.67 24.70
C ASP A 237 -12.93 2.63 24.24
N VAL A 238 -12.26 2.29 23.13
CA VAL A 238 -11.13 3.05 22.59
C VAL A 238 -11.33 3.31 21.11
N THR A 239 -11.15 4.56 20.70
CA THR A 239 -11.05 4.97 19.30
C THR A 239 -9.59 5.29 18.98
N ILE A 240 -9.07 4.75 17.89
CA ILE A 240 -7.73 5.03 17.38
C ILE A 240 -7.86 5.85 16.10
N LEU A 241 -7.15 6.98 16.03
CA LEU A 241 -6.95 7.78 14.85
C LEU A 241 -5.49 7.65 14.38
N PRO A 242 -5.21 6.82 13.38
CA PRO A 242 -3.94 6.84 12.69
C PRO A 242 -3.94 8.01 11.70
N LEU A 243 -2.98 8.92 11.87
CA LEU A 243 -2.88 10.17 11.13
C LEU A 243 -1.54 10.27 10.39
N PHE A 244 -1.59 10.28 9.06
CA PHE A 244 -0.42 10.56 8.24
C PHE A 244 -0.06 12.05 8.32
N VAL A 245 1.22 12.35 8.52
CA VAL A 245 1.75 13.71 8.53
C VAL A 245 2.27 14.05 7.15
N TYR A 246 1.56 14.93 6.44
CA TYR A 246 1.93 15.38 5.11
C TYR A 246 2.47 16.82 5.10
N PRO A 247 3.31 17.18 4.10
CA PRO A 247 3.71 18.56 3.86
C PRO A 247 2.50 19.48 3.66
N LYS A 248 2.47 20.65 4.33
CA LYS A 248 1.34 21.58 4.28
C LYS A 248 0.94 22.00 2.86
N ASN A 249 1.90 22.12 1.96
CA ASN A 249 1.69 22.51 0.57
C ASN A 249 1.02 21.41 -0.28
N LYS A 250 0.97 20.15 0.18
CA LYS A 250 0.27 19.03 -0.46
C LYS A 250 -1.14 18.80 0.10
N LEU A 251 -1.49 19.44 1.21
CA LEU A 251 -2.83 19.34 1.79
C LEU A 251 -3.84 20.10 0.93
N VAL A 252 -4.97 19.45 0.66
CA VAL A 252 -6.10 19.99 -0.10
C VAL A 252 -7.40 19.67 0.63
N GLY A 253 -8.49 20.36 0.28
CA GLY A 253 -9.83 20.04 0.78
C GLY A 253 -10.41 18.76 0.16
N ASN A 254 -11.69 18.50 0.41
CA ASN A 254 -12.37 17.33 -0.14
C ASN A 254 -12.73 17.52 -1.63
N ILE A 255 -11.73 17.34 -2.50
CA ILE A 255 -11.85 17.45 -3.97
C ILE A 255 -11.44 16.14 -4.67
N SER A 256 -11.67 16.08 -5.99
CA SER A 256 -11.24 14.93 -6.78
C SER A 256 -9.71 14.81 -6.85
N ILE A 257 -9.17 13.60 -7.00
CA ILE A 257 -7.73 13.35 -7.04
C ILE A 257 -7.08 14.09 -8.21
N MET A 258 -7.67 13.98 -9.40
CA MET A 258 -7.17 14.66 -10.58
C MET A 258 -7.25 16.18 -10.47
N GLU A 259 -8.31 16.73 -9.87
CA GLU A 259 -8.40 18.17 -9.63
C GLU A 259 -7.32 18.63 -8.66
N ALA A 260 -7.09 17.90 -7.57
CA ALA A 260 -6.02 18.21 -6.63
C ALA A 260 -4.65 18.21 -7.31
N TRP A 261 -4.36 17.20 -8.13
CA TRP A 261 -3.07 17.11 -8.83
C TRP A 261 -2.84 18.23 -9.83
N ASN A 262 -3.89 18.74 -10.47
CA ASN A 262 -3.78 19.80 -11.47
C ASN A 262 -3.85 21.21 -10.88
N ALA A 263 -4.62 21.42 -9.81
CA ALA A 263 -4.87 22.74 -9.21
C ALA A 263 -3.91 23.10 -8.08
N ASN A 264 -3.43 22.12 -7.31
CA ASN A 264 -2.45 22.38 -6.26
C ASN A 264 -1.06 22.61 -6.87
N THR A 265 -0.45 23.76 -6.55
CA THR A 265 0.85 24.16 -7.11
C THR A 265 1.94 23.11 -6.95
N SER A 266 1.96 22.39 -5.81
CA SER A 266 3.01 21.40 -5.52
C SER A 266 2.90 20.18 -6.43
N TYR A 267 1.69 19.66 -6.63
CA TYR A 267 1.48 18.55 -7.57
C TYR A 267 1.65 18.99 -9.03
N ALA A 268 1.11 20.15 -9.39
CA ALA A 268 1.22 20.68 -10.74
C ALA A 268 2.69 20.92 -11.14
N GLU A 269 3.55 21.31 -10.20
CA GLU A 269 4.99 21.44 -10.43
C GLU A 269 5.66 20.08 -10.69
N LEU A 270 5.39 19.07 -9.86
CA LEU A 270 5.89 17.71 -10.06
C LEU A 270 5.51 17.16 -11.45
N LEU A 271 4.25 17.35 -11.89
CA LEU A 271 3.79 16.94 -13.21
C LEU A 271 4.51 17.68 -14.35
N ARG A 272 4.77 18.98 -14.20
CA ARG A 272 5.52 19.78 -15.19
C ARG A 272 6.99 19.36 -15.28
N GLN A 273 7.58 18.98 -14.15
CA GLN A 273 8.98 18.52 -14.06
C GLN A 273 9.16 17.03 -14.38
N ALA A 274 8.10 16.35 -14.83
CA ALA A 274 8.10 14.91 -15.10
C ALA A 274 8.43 14.03 -13.88
N GLN A 275 8.20 14.52 -12.67
CA GLN A 275 8.36 13.79 -11.41
C GLN A 275 7.09 13.02 -11.04
N TYR A 276 6.57 12.22 -11.97
CA TYR A 276 5.32 11.46 -11.81
C TYR A 276 5.36 10.47 -10.65
N HIS A 277 6.55 9.95 -10.33
CA HIS A 277 6.77 9.02 -9.22
C HIS A 277 6.65 9.65 -7.82
N GLU A 278 6.61 10.98 -7.73
CA GLU A 278 6.44 11.72 -6.45
C GLU A 278 4.99 12.18 -6.21
N ILE A 279 4.08 11.89 -7.15
CA ILE A 279 2.66 12.19 -7.05
C ILE A 279 2.00 11.20 -6.09
N GLU A 280 1.20 11.74 -5.15
CA GLU A 280 0.61 11.01 -4.03
C GLU A 280 -0.91 11.24 -3.97
N VAL A 281 -1.67 10.21 -3.59
CA VAL A 281 -3.12 10.31 -3.31
C VAL A 281 -3.42 10.49 -1.83
N GLY A 282 -2.50 10.11 -0.95
CA GLY A 282 -2.65 10.07 0.50
C GLY A 282 -3.12 11.40 1.11
N PRO A 283 -2.50 12.56 0.80
CA PRO A 283 -2.93 13.86 1.33
C PRO A 283 -4.35 14.27 0.91
N ILE A 284 -4.84 13.74 -0.22
CA ILE A 284 -6.16 14.05 -0.78
C ILE A 284 -7.22 13.14 -0.12
N LEU A 285 -6.88 11.86 0.06
CA LEU A 285 -7.74 10.87 0.72
C LEU A 285 -7.85 11.14 2.22
N TYR A 286 -6.75 11.46 2.90
CA TYR A 286 -6.70 11.73 4.35
C TYR A 286 -6.77 13.24 4.64
N ASN A 287 -7.60 13.97 3.91
CA ASN A 287 -7.74 15.40 4.08
C ASN A 287 -8.34 15.77 5.45
N GLN A 288 -8.08 16.99 5.90
CA GLN A 288 -8.46 17.47 7.23
C GLN A 288 -9.98 17.47 7.46
N GLU A 289 -10.79 17.76 6.44
CA GLU A 289 -12.25 17.77 6.54
C GLU A 289 -12.79 16.37 6.84
N LEU A 290 -12.32 15.36 6.10
CA LEU A 290 -12.70 13.96 6.34
C LEU A 290 -12.27 13.50 7.73
N ILE A 291 -11.00 13.72 8.10
CA ILE A 291 -10.47 13.30 9.41
C ILE A 291 -11.26 13.95 10.55
N SER A 292 -11.56 15.24 10.43
CA SER A 292 -12.37 15.96 11.43
C SER A 292 -13.78 15.37 11.53
N SER A 293 -14.42 15.08 10.39
CA SER A 293 -15.75 14.46 10.37
C SER A 293 -15.77 13.09 11.06
N LEU A 294 -14.74 12.26 10.83
CA LEU A 294 -14.62 10.94 11.46
C LEU A 294 -14.46 11.04 12.98
N VAL A 295 -13.58 11.95 13.45
CA VAL A 295 -13.37 12.16 14.88
C VAL A 295 -14.65 12.67 15.54
N GLU A 296 -15.31 13.66 14.93
CA GLU A 296 -16.52 14.23 15.51
C GLU A 296 -17.70 13.26 15.55
N ARG A 297 -17.77 12.35 14.58
CA ARG A 297 -18.84 11.35 14.53
C ARG A 297 -18.64 10.23 15.54
N TYR A 298 -17.39 9.78 15.75
CA TYR A 298 -17.13 8.51 16.43
C TYR A 298 -16.34 8.64 17.74
N ALA A 299 -15.39 9.57 17.83
CA ALA A 299 -14.47 9.62 18.97
C ALA A 299 -15.14 10.09 20.28
N TYR A 300 -16.15 10.97 20.21
CA TYR A 300 -16.87 11.43 21.41
C TYR A 300 -17.71 10.33 22.08
N ASN A 301 -18.03 9.26 21.35
CA ASN A 301 -18.80 8.13 21.88
C ASN A 301 -17.92 7.06 22.53
N SER A 302 -16.60 7.28 22.57
CA SER A 302 -15.63 6.37 23.18
C SER A 302 -15.04 6.94 24.46
N ASP A 303 -14.59 6.07 25.37
CA ASP A 303 -13.99 6.51 26.62
C ASP A 303 -12.65 7.23 26.39
N LYS A 304 -11.97 6.88 25.30
CA LYS A 304 -10.63 7.35 24.97
C LYS A 304 -10.42 7.46 23.45
N LEU A 305 -9.80 8.54 23.02
CA LEU A 305 -9.25 8.73 21.68
C LEU A 305 -7.73 8.60 21.75
N ILE A 306 -7.14 7.74 20.93
CA ILE A 306 -5.70 7.60 20.78
C ILE A 306 -5.33 8.07 19.37
N VAL A 307 -4.54 9.13 19.28
CA VAL A 307 -3.99 9.59 17.99
C VAL A 307 -2.60 9.00 17.85
N LEU A 308 -2.37 8.30 16.73
CA LEU A 308 -1.08 7.72 16.35
C LEU A 308 -0.60 8.36 15.05
N THR A 309 0.69 8.63 14.92
CA THR A 309 1.23 9.32 13.73
C THR A 309 2.39 8.58 13.10
N ASP A 310 2.51 8.68 11.78
CA ASP A 310 3.53 7.95 11.01
C ASP A 310 4.93 8.60 11.08
N GLN A 311 4.99 9.83 11.56
CA GLN A 311 6.20 10.62 11.76
C GLN A 311 6.15 11.28 13.14
N LYS A 312 7.32 11.73 13.63
CA LYS A 312 7.38 12.60 14.80
C LYS A 312 6.61 13.86 14.46
N VAL A 313 5.43 14.04 15.02
CA VAL A 313 4.62 15.21 14.71
C VAL A 313 5.18 16.40 15.48
N PRO A 314 5.18 17.60 14.91
CA PRO A 314 5.04 18.79 15.74
C PRO A 314 3.82 18.64 16.68
N LEU A 315 3.88 19.19 17.90
CA LEU A 315 2.77 19.22 18.87
C LEU A 315 1.40 19.35 18.18
N LEU A 316 0.43 18.50 18.55
CA LEU A 316 -0.94 18.45 17.98
C LEU A 316 -1.63 19.82 17.86
N GLU A 317 -1.23 20.77 18.69
CA GLU A 317 -1.61 22.19 18.65
C GLU A 317 -1.31 22.88 17.30
N ARG A 318 -0.38 22.35 16.50
CA ARG A 318 -0.03 22.85 15.17
C ARG A 318 -0.86 22.27 14.03
N LEU A 319 -1.72 21.29 14.31
CA LEU A 319 -2.55 20.62 13.29
C LEU A 319 -3.89 21.33 13.01
N ASP A 320 -4.17 22.47 13.67
CA ASP A 320 -5.42 23.25 13.54
C ASP A 320 -6.70 22.39 13.55
N LEU A 321 -6.72 21.38 14.42
CA LEU A 321 -7.83 20.44 14.55
C LEU A 321 -8.82 21.01 15.58
N GLY A 322 -9.88 21.66 15.10
CA GLY A 322 -10.89 22.29 15.97
C GLY A 322 -11.48 21.36 17.02
N TRP A 323 -11.55 20.06 16.75
CA TRP A 323 -12.00 19.03 17.69
C TRP A 323 -11.02 18.80 18.85
N ALA A 324 -9.72 19.09 18.70
CA ALA A 324 -8.72 18.81 19.73
C ALA A 324 -8.98 19.59 21.04
N LYS A 325 -9.61 20.77 20.95
CA LYS A 325 -10.01 21.59 22.12
C LYS A 325 -11.08 20.91 23.00
N LYS A 326 -11.81 19.93 22.45
CA LYS A 326 -12.86 19.17 23.14
C LYS A 326 -12.31 17.91 23.83
N PHE A 327 -10.99 17.73 23.87
CA PHE A 327 -10.36 16.61 24.54
C PHE A 327 -9.33 17.09 25.57
N LYS A 328 -9.21 16.34 26.67
CA LYS A 328 -8.13 16.49 27.64
C LYS A 328 -7.02 15.49 27.33
N VAL A 329 -5.78 15.95 27.35
CA VAL A 329 -4.59 15.11 27.16
C VAL A 329 -4.30 14.33 28.43
N GLU A 330 -4.24 12.99 28.34
CA GLU A 330 -3.87 12.10 29.45
C GLU A 330 -2.39 11.68 29.34
N ARG A 331 -1.92 11.39 28.12
CA ARG A 331 -0.53 10.97 27.84
C ARG A 331 -0.08 11.47 26.48
N GLU A 332 1.17 11.87 26.37
CA GLU A 332 1.77 12.34 25.12
C GLU A 332 3.22 11.89 25.02
N ASN A 333 3.59 11.34 23.87
CA ASN A 333 4.97 11.09 23.46
C ASN A 333 5.14 11.54 21.98
N ASP A 334 6.31 11.30 21.40
CA ASP A 334 6.65 11.74 20.04
C ASP A 334 5.69 11.27 18.92
N PHE A 335 4.96 10.16 19.11
CA PHE A 335 4.12 9.52 18.08
C PHE A 335 2.69 9.22 18.54
N VAL A 336 2.41 9.33 19.85
CA VAL A 336 1.17 8.89 20.48
C VAL A 336 0.62 9.99 21.37
N LYS A 337 -0.66 10.28 21.19
CA LYS A 337 -1.44 11.15 22.07
C LYS A 337 -2.68 10.40 22.56
N ILE A 338 -2.81 10.29 23.86
CA ILE A 338 -3.99 9.72 24.51
C ILE A 338 -4.84 10.86 25.04
N LEU A 339 -6.09 10.87 24.58
CA LEU A 339 -7.06 11.92 24.76
C LEU A 339 -8.33 11.34 25.40
N ARG A 340 -8.93 12.10 26.31
CA ARG A 340 -10.24 11.80 26.87
C ARG A 340 -11.23 12.89 26.47
N PRO A 341 -12.46 12.56 26.02
CA PRO A 341 -13.47 13.58 25.77
C PRO A 341 -13.67 14.47 27.00
N SER A 342 -13.64 15.78 26.81
CA SER A 342 -14.03 16.74 27.84
C SER A 342 -15.55 16.66 27.99
N GLY A 343 -16.02 16.32 29.19
CA GLY A 343 -17.45 16.19 29.51
C GLY A 343 -18.22 17.50 29.45
#